data_AF-A0A4S4M026-F1
#
_entry.id   AF-A0A4S4M026-F1
#
_cell.length_a   1.000
_cell.length_b   1.000
_cell.length_c   1.000
_cell.angle_alpha   90.00
_cell.angle_beta   90.00
_cell.angle_gamma   90.00
#
_symmetry.space_group_name_H-M   'P 1'
#
loop_
_entity.id
_entity.type
_entity.pdbx_description
1 polymer ?
#
loop_
_entity_poly.entity_id
_entity_poly.type
_entity_poly.pdbx_seq_one_letter_code
_entity_poly.pdbx_strand_id
1 'polypeptide(L)'
;MAQDLSDSTLILIYSPSPSVISVSPLLFRQLQDMILSPIALCALALLLALVYLIHRWRAGASSPLPPGPARLPLIGNLLDWPIQAGWLRFTEWSKIYGDVVHIEIFGVHVVILNSVETAQGLMNQAIYSDRPYLAMAGELMGFSPSIVLSPYNDHWKAMRKLTHQHLNKLACQELQPSQALDTKLLLRLFLETPHEYRSSLRYVLGKNLIENTYGITVESPSNQFVKLSRETHEVIQNAVIPGSFFVDIFPSLKYVPAWLPGAGFKHLARLARGRGARMVDTPFLEVKRSMENGTPNASVVASLLQDTVHDEMGKDEYEFTVKWAAGSLYGAGTESTVSALETFFLMMALNPGVQKKAHEELDRVVGKDRLPAFEDRDSLPYIEAIMKETLRGKLSERDLSVLTRLGIQVSRIGCRKTTCTKVNTWRHDVGTRKQEDSPPAELFFCTGYHLPKGAIVISNIWGMSKDARYYKEPMRFKPERFLKSPGGGEEPELDPAALVFGFGRRACLGVHYSTATLYITMASVLAAFEIRAQDEQGVDVDVQPDFTGGFVRYTFLCWVPVGLTLADSITRLAFFFFCPFFSHPKPFPCRIVPRSKAAVDLVLRTAEQ
;
A
#
# COMPACT_ATOMS: atom_id res chain seq x y z
N MET A 1 -49.03 23.05 60.48
CA MET A 1 -47.80 22.70 61.23
C MET A 1 -46.75 22.27 60.22
N ALA A 2 -45.58 22.91 60.34
CA ALA A 2 -44.22 22.50 59.96
C ALA A 2 -43.98 21.26 59.09
N GLN A 3 -43.13 21.48 58.06
CA GLN A 3 -41.98 20.65 57.62
C GLN A 3 -42.31 19.23 57.09
N ASP A 4 -41.66 18.67 56.08
CA ASP A 4 -40.28 18.86 55.62
C ASP A 4 -40.11 18.31 54.18
N LEU A 5 -38.96 18.65 53.61
CA LEU A 5 -38.49 18.41 52.24
C LEU A 5 -38.36 16.92 51.84
N SER A 6 -38.59 16.61 50.57
CA SER A 6 -37.52 16.41 49.55
C SER A 6 -37.93 15.52 48.38
N ASP A 7 -37.75 16.10 47.19
CA ASP A 7 -37.40 15.55 45.88
C ASP A 7 -37.95 14.19 45.39
N SER A 8 -38.72 14.29 44.30
CA SER A 8 -38.93 13.23 43.32
C SER A 8 -39.05 13.81 41.90
N THR A 9 -38.05 13.49 41.09
CA THR A 9 -38.10 13.06 39.67
C THR A 9 -39.40 13.31 38.88
N LEU A 10 -39.33 14.09 37.78
CA LEU A 10 -39.55 13.68 36.37
C LEU A 10 -39.95 14.87 35.47
N ILE A 11 -39.12 15.11 34.45
CA ILE A 11 -39.45 15.30 33.02
C ILE A 11 -40.74 16.09 32.68
N LEU A 12 -40.55 17.32 32.19
CA LEU A 12 -41.50 17.98 31.27
C LEU A 12 -40.77 18.59 30.07
N ILE A 13 -40.81 17.82 28.97
CA ILE A 13 -40.96 18.19 27.56
C ILE A 13 -40.87 19.70 27.26
N TYR A 14 -39.82 20.10 26.52
CA TYR A 14 -39.83 21.37 25.77
C TYR A 14 -39.54 21.11 24.29
N SER A 15 -40.51 21.48 23.46
CA SER A 15 -40.47 21.48 22.00
C SER A 15 -39.48 22.54 21.48
N PRO A 16 -38.60 22.25 20.49
CA PRO A 16 -37.87 23.31 19.82
C PRO A 16 -38.72 23.86 18.66
N SER A 17 -39.11 25.13 18.78
CA SER A 17 -39.52 25.93 17.62
C SER A 17 -38.30 26.28 16.76
N PRO A 18 -38.42 26.41 15.43
CA PRO A 18 -37.29 26.73 14.57
C PRO A 18 -37.04 28.25 14.61
N SER A 19 -36.03 28.69 15.35
CA SER A 19 -35.48 30.04 15.19
C SER A 19 -34.63 30.08 13.91
N VAL A 20 -35.30 30.35 12.79
CA VAL A 20 -34.64 30.79 11.55
C VAL A 20 -33.87 32.07 11.87
N ILE A 21 -32.54 32.00 11.83
CA ILE A 21 -31.68 33.18 11.90
C ILE A 21 -31.96 33.99 10.62
N SER A 22 -32.84 34.99 10.71
CA SER A 22 -33.03 35.94 9.63
C SER A 22 -31.78 36.81 9.54
N VAL A 23 -30.88 36.48 8.61
CA VAL A 23 -29.84 37.42 8.19
C VAL A 23 -30.58 38.66 7.67
N SER A 24 -30.30 39.83 8.24
CA SER A 24 -31.02 41.04 7.85
C SER A 24 -30.82 41.28 6.34
N PRO A 25 -31.88 41.62 5.58
CA PRO A 25 -31.76 41.92 4.15
C PRO A 25 -30.69 42.96 3.85
N LEU A 26 -30.39 43.84 4.81
CA LEU A 26 -29.33 44.85 4.74
C LEU A 26 -27.93 44.25 4.69
N LEU A 27 -27.63 43.21 5.49
CA LEU A 27 -26.31 42.59 5.51
C LEU A 27 -26.04 41.81 4.23
N PHE A 28 -27.08 41.18 3.68
CA PHE A 28 -27.02 40.49 2.39
C PHE A 28 -26.82 41.48 1.23
N ARG A 29 -27.49 42.65 1.26
CA ARG A 29 -27.31 43.72 0.28
C ARG A 29 -25.93 44.37 0.38
N GLN A 30 -25.43 44.63 1.59
CA GLN A 30 -24.07 45.16 1.81
C GLN A 30 -22.99 44.20 1.33
N LEU A 31 -23.18 42.89 1.52
CA LEU A 31 -22.28 41.87 0.96
C LEU A 31 -22.38 41.80 -0.57
N GLN A 32 -23.58 41.91 -1.16
CA GLN A 32 -23.73 42.01 -2.62
C GLN A 32 -23.07 43.25 -3.19
N ASP A 33 -23.27 44.43 -2.59
CA ASP A 33 -22.70 45.70 -3.07
C ASP A 33 -21.16 45.74 -2.91
N MET A 34 -20.62 45.07 -1.88
CA MET A 34 -19.18 44.95 -1.69
C MET A 34 -18.53 44.02 -2.73
N ILE A 35 -19.19 42.90 -3.06
CA ILE A 35 -18.73 41.93 -4.07
C ILE A 35 -18.89 42.48 -5.50
N LEU A 36 -19.93 43.27 -5.76
CA LEU A 36 -20.20 43.93 -7.04
C LEU A 36 -19.54 45.30 -7.18
N SER A 37 -18.75 45.75 -6.19
CA SER A 37 -18.07 47.04 -6.27
C SER A 37 -17.06 47.05 -7.43
N PRO A 38 -17.00 48.12 -8.25
CA PRO A 38 -16.03 48.24 -9.34
C PRO A 38 -14.58 48.08 -8.87
N ILE A 39 -14.30 48.44 -7.62
CA ILE A 39 -12.99 48.33 -6.99
C ILE A 39 -12.62 46.86 -6.74
N ALA A 40 -13.55 46.05 -6.23
CA ALA A 40 -13.32 44.61 -6.03
C ALA A 40 -13.10 43.87 -7.35
N LEU A 41 -13.86 44.23 -8.40
CA LEU A 41 -13.69 43.67 -9.74
C LEU A 41 -12.36 44.08 -10.38
N CYS A 42 -11.94 45.34 -10.24
CA CYS A 42 -10.63 45.81 -10.71
C CYS A 42 -9.47 45.16 -9.94
N ALA A 43 -9.59 45.00 -8.62
CA ALA A 43 -8.59 44.31 -7.81
C ALA A 43 -8.46 42.83 -8.20
N LEU A 44 -9.58 42.14 -8.46
CA LEU A 44 -9.58 40.77 -8.95
C LEU A 44 -8.96 40.67 -10.35
N ALA A 45 -9.29 41.59 -11.26
CA ALA A 45 -8.70 41.63 -12.60
C ALA A 45 -7.19 41.88 -12.58
N LEU A 46 -6.71 42.80 -11.73
CA LEU A 46 -5.29 43.06 -11.53
C LEU A 46 -4.57 41.86 -10.90
N LEU A 47 -5.19 41.17 -9.95
CA LEU A 47 -4.66 39.94 -9.37
C LEU A 47 -4.54 38.84 -10.43
N LEU A 48 -5.58 38.63 -11.25
CA LEU A 48 -5.57 37.65 -12.33
C LEU A 48 -4.54 38.00 -13.41
N ALA A 49 -4.38 39.28 -13.77
CA ALA A 49 -3.37 39.74 -14.70
C ALA A 49 -1.94 39.55 -14.16
N LEU A 50 -1.71 39.88 -12.88
CA LEU A 50 -0.43 39.65 -12.20
C LEU A 50 -0.11 38.15 -12.15
N VAL A 51 -1.08 37.31 -11.80
CA VAL A 51 -0.95 35.84 -11.83
C VAL A 51 -0.62 35.34 -13.23
N TYR A 52 -1.31 35.84 -14.26
CA TYR A 52 -1.04 35.49 -15.66
C TYR A 52 0.36 35.90 -16.10
N LEU A 53 0.82 37.10 -15.74
CA LEU A 53 2.16 37.60 -16.04
C LEU A 53 3.24 36.79 -15.31
N ILE A 54 3.05 36.47 -14.04
CA ILE A 54 3.95 35.57 -13.27
C ILE A 54 3.97 34.18 -13.91
N HIS A 55 2.82 33.66 -14.36
CA HIS A 55 2.73 32.38 -15.03
C HIS A 55 3.49 32.38 -16.35
N ARG A 56 3.31 33.42 -17.18
CA ARG A 56 4.00 33.57 -18.46
C ARG A 56 5.50 33.79 -18.28
N TRP A 57 5.90 34.52 -17.25
CA TRP A 57 7.30 34.73 -16.89
C TRP A 57 7.97 33.42 -16.42
N ARG A 58 7.28 32.62 -15.60
CA ARG A 58 7.74 31.28 -15.19
C ARG A 58 7.73 30.25 -16.32
N ALA A 59 6.96 30.48 -17.39
CA ALA A 59 6.94 29.61 -18.57
C ALA A 59 8.13 29.85 -19.53
N GLY A 60 8.97 30.86 -19.28
CA GLY A 60 10.15 31.15 -20.08
C GLY A 60 11.34 30.25 -19.73
N ALA A 61 11.88 29.54 -20.73
CA ALA A 61 13.17 28.83 -20.74
C ALA A 61 13.33 27.65 -19.76
N SER A 62 12.44 26.67 -19.83
CA SER A 62 12.70 25.34 -19.26
C SER A 62 12.61 24.27 -20.33
N SER A 63 13.48 23.26 -20.24
CA SER A 63 13.39 22.03 -21.03
C SER A 63 11.97 21.43 -20.94
N PRO A 64 11.49 20.77 -22.01
CA PRO A 64 10.11 20.31 -22.06
C PRO A 64 9.82 19.34 -20.91
N LEU A 65 8.74 19.62 -20.17
CA LEU A 65 8.14 18.68 -19.23
C LEU A 65 7.54 17.49 -20.02
N PRO A 66 7.33 16.33 -19.38
CA PRO A 66 6.60 15.24 -20.01
C PRO A 66 5.19 15.68 -20.46
N PRO A 67 4.60 15.01 -21.46
CA PRO A 67 3.27 15.32 -21.93
C PRO A 67 2.21 15.02 -20.87
N GLY A 68 1.06 15.69 -20.95
CA GLY A 68 -0.07 15.46 -20.07
C GLY A 68 -1.23 16.43 -20.31
N PRO A 69 -2.32 16.30 -19.55
CA PRO A 69 -3.47 17.20 -19.63
C PRO A 69 -3.06 18.68 -19.47
N ALA A 70 -3.71 19.56 -20.23
CA ALA A 70 -3.43 20.99 -20.18
C ALA A 70 -3.75 21.56 -18.79
N ARG A 71 -2.76 22.24 -18.19
CA ARG A 71 -2.88 22.83 -16.84
C ARG A 71 -3.70 24.11 -16.84
N LEU A 72 -4.56 24.27 -15.83
CA LEU A 72 -5.23 25.54 -15.55
C LEU A 72 -4.34 26.47 -14.71
N PRO A 73 -4.51 27.81 -14.82
CA PRO A 73 -3.80 28.75 -13.97
C PRO A 73 -4.08 28.48 -12.48
N LEU A 74 -3.05 28.64 -11.62
CA LEU A 74 -3.07 28.49 -10.15
C LEU A 74 -3.31 27.07 -9.62
N ILE A 75 -4.33 26.37 -10.10
CA ILE A 75 -4.73 25.05 -9.59
C ILE A 75 -4.09 23.89 -10.34
N GLY A 76 -3.53 24.14 -11.53
CA GLY A 76 -2.94 23.13 -12.40
C GLY A 76 -4.00 22.16 -12.94
N ASN A 77 -3.75 20.88 -12.77
CA ASN A 77 -4.58 19.74 -13.16
C ASN A 77 -5.41 19.18 -12.00
N LEU A 78 -5.70 19.99 -10.96
CA LEU A 78 -6.51 19.54 -9.83
C LEU A 78 -7.88 18.97 -10.28
N LEU A 79 -8.50 19.58 -11.29
CA LEU A 79 -9.77 19.10 -11.85
C LEU A 79 -9.62 17.83 -12.69
N ASP A 80 -8.43 17.59 -13.23
CA ASP A 80 -8.12 16.35 -13.97
C ASP A 80 -7.73 15.20 -13.03
N TRP A 81 -7.42 15.50 -11.75
CA TRP A 81 -6.98 14.51 -10.79
C TRP A 81 -8.10 13.51 -10.52
N PRO A 82 -7.87 12.21 -10.76
CA PRO A 82 -8.92 11.21 -10.59
C PRO A 82 -9.28 11.07 -9.11
N ILE A 83 -10.48 11.53 -8.76
CA ILE A 83 -11.07 11.35 -7.42
C ILE A 83 -11.26 9.86 -7.12
N GLN A 84 -11.46 9.05 -8.17
CA GLN A 84 -11.72 7.62 -8.08
C GLN A 84 -11.02 6.86 -9.23
N ALA A 85 -10.67 5.60 -9.01
CA ALA A 85 -9.91 4.73 -9.90
C ALA A 85 -8.72 5.35 -10.65
N GLY A 86 -7.80 5.97 -9.91
CA GLY A 86 -6.67 6.71 -10.50
C GLY A 86 -5.81 5.90 -11.47
N TRP A 87 -5.54 4.62 -11.22
CA TRP A 87 -4.77 3.78 -12.14
C TRP A 87 -5.47 3.56 -13.48
N LEU A 88 -6.81 3.51 -13.53
CA LEU A 88 -7.55 3.39 -14.79
C LEU A 88 -7.34 4.67 -15.60
N ARG A 89 -7.51 5.82 -14.95
CA ARG A 89 -7.29 7.12 -15.58
C ARG A 89 -5.84 7.29 -16.04
N PHE A 90 -4.87 6.81 -15.27
CA PHE A 90 -3.46 6.81 -15.64
C PHE A 90 -3.19 5.91 -16.84
N THR A 91 -3.87 4.76 -16.93
CA THR A 91 -3.80 3.84 -18.08
C THR A 91 -4.46 4.45 -19.32
N GLU A 92 -5.58 5.17 -19.17
CA GLU A 92 -6.19 5.95 -20.27
C GLU A 92 -5.24 7.05 -20.75
N TRP A 93 -4.65 7.80 -19.82
CA TRP A 93 -3.66 8.82 -20.15
C TRP A 93 -2.42 8.25 -20.83
N SER A 94 -2.01 7.04 -20.48
CA SER A 94 -0.91 6.35 -21.19
C SER A 94 -1.19 6.19 -22.68
N LYS A 95 -2.45 5.89 -23.06
CA LYS A 95 -2.85 5.75 -24.46
C LYS A 95 -2.85 7.09 -25.22
N ILE A 96 -3.03 8.20 -24.52
CA ILE A 96 -3.14 9.55 -25.10
C ILE A 96 -1.77 10.26 -25.14
N TYR A 97 -1.03 10.20 -24.04
CA TYR A 97 0.19 10.98 -23.80
C TYR A 97 1.47 10.13 -23.81
N GLY A 98 1.35 8.80 -23.82
CA GLY A 98 2.47 7.87 -23.80
C GLY A 98 2.84 7.38 -22.39
N ASP A 99 3.97 6.68 -22.30
CA ASP A 99 4.35 5.95 -21.07
C ASP A 99 4.71 6.82 -19.87
N VAL A 100 5.04 8.10 -20.10
CA VAL A 100 5.39 9.07 -19.04
C VAL A 100 4.46 10.26 -19.13
N VAL A 101 3.61 10.43 -18.11
CA VAL A 101 2.60 11.50 -18.05
C VAL A 101 2.95 12.47 -16.93
N HIS A 102 2.85 13.77 -17.19
CA HIS A 102 3.06 14.82 -16.18
C HIS A 102 1.75 15.58 -15.89
N ILE A 103 1.53 15.86 -14.61
CA ILE A 103 0.49 16.77 -14.14
C ILE A 103 1.04 17.67 -13.01
N GLU A 104 0.35 18.77 -12.74
CA GLU A 104 0.70 19.72 -11.68
C GLU A 104 -0.51 19.97 -10.78
N ILE A 105 -0.39 19.90 -9.46
CA ILE A 105 -1.49 20.19 -8.53
C ILE A 105 -0.99 21.21 -7.52
N PHE A 106 -1.53 22.44 -7.54
CA PHE A 106 -1.07 23.55 -6.69
C PHE A 106 0.46 23.74 -6.71
N GLY A 107 1.09 23.64 -7.88
CA GLY A 107 2.55 23.73 -8.04
C GLY A 107 3.33 22.47 -7.65
N VAL A 108 2.67 21.42 -7.15
CA VAL A 108 3.28 20.11 -6.92
C VAL A 108 3.27 19.31 -8.22
N HIS A 109 4.45 18.99 -8.74
CA HIS A 109 4.60 18.18 -9.94
C HIS A 109 4.43 16.69 -9.62
N VAL A 110 3.61 16.00 -10.41
CA VAL A 110 3.41 14.56 -10.34
C VAL A 110 3.73 13.95 -11.71
N VAL A 111 4.55 12.90 -11.71
CA VAL A 111 5.00 12.16 -12.89
C VAL A 111 4.50 10.74 -12.77
N ILE A 112 3.76 10.26 -13.75
CA ILE A 112 3.15 8.94 -13.78
C ILE A 112 3.87 8.09 -14.82
N LEU A 113 4.35 6.92 -14.42
CA LEU A 113 5.03 5.95 -15.28
C LEU A 113 4.07 4.80 -15.55
N ASN A 114 3.85 4.44 -16.81
CA ASN A 114 2.88 3.43 -17.23
C ASN A 114 3.51 2.21 -17.93
N SER A 115 4.83 2.19 -18.17
CA SER A 115 5.53 1.01 -18.69
C SER A 115 6.61 0.50 -17.75
N VAL A 116 6.91 -0.80 -17.85
CA VAL A 116 7.91 -1.45 -17.01
C VAL A 116 9.31 -0.91 -17.31
N GLU A 117 9.64 -0.65 -18.58
CA GLU A 117 10.95 -0.13 -18.96
C GLU A 117 11.17 1.29 -18.42
N THR A 118 10.16 2.16 -18.52
CA THR A 118 10.28 3.53 -18.01
C THR A 118 10.38 3.54 -16.48
N ALA A 119 9.61 2.69 -15.79
CA ALA A 119 9.71 2.52 -14.35
C ALA A 119 11.08 2.01 -13.91
N GLN A 120 11.61 0.96 -14.54
CA GLN A 120 12.94 0.43 -14.23
C GLN A 120 14.05 1.44 -14.55
N GLY A 121 14.02 2.07 -15.73
CA GLY A 121 15.03 3.02 -16.17
C GLY A 121 15.15 4.25 -15.25
N LEU A 122 14.01 4.75 -14.76
CA LEU A 122 13.99 5.88 -13.84
C LEU A 122 14.33 5.44 -12.40
N MET A 123 13.58 4.48 -11.85
CA MET A 123 13.58 4.20 -10.41
C MET A 123 14.86 3.49 -9.92
N ASN A 124 15.65 2.91 -10.83
CA ASN A 124 16.95 2.32 -10.50
C ASN A 124 18.02 3.36 -10.11
N GLN A 125 17.81 4.65 -10.40
CA GLN A 125 18.76 5.71 -10.04
C GLN A 125 18.51 6.26 -8.62
N ALA A 126 19.59 6.67 -7.95
CA ALA A 126 19.52 7.01 -6.51
C ALA A 126 18.67 8.25 -6.25
N ILE A 127 18.68 9.17 -7.22
CA ILE A 127 17.95 10.42 -7.16
C ILE A 127 16.43 10.22 -7.14
N TYR A 128 15.90 9.07 -7.56
CA TYR A 128 14.47 8.75 -7.52
C TYR A 128 14.07 7.88 -6.32
N SER A 129 14.99 7.67 -5.36
CA SER A 129 14.77 6.78 -4.23
C SER A 129 14.19 7.48 -3.00
N ASP A 130 13.82 8.76 -3.09
CA ASP A 130 13.31 9.53 -1.95
C ASP A 130 11.79 9.34 -1.75
N ARG A 131 11.24 9.90 -0.66
CA ARG A 131 9.80 9.83 -0.34
C ARG A 131 9.12 11.20 -0.38
N PRO A 132 7.83 11.28 -0.77
CA PRO A 132 7.03 12.47 -0.55
C PRO A 132 7.02 12.84 0.93
N TYR A 133 7.05 14.13 1.21
CA TYR A 133 6.90 14.62 2.57
C TYR A 133 5.42 14.50 2.97
N LEU A 134 5.14 13.69 3.98
CA LEU A 134 3.80 13.47 4.53
C LEU A 134 3.75 14.03 5.94
N ALA A 135 3.16 15.22 6.10
CA ALA A 135 3.04 15.87 7.39
C ALA A 135 2.14 15.06 8.33
N MET A 136 1.09 14.42 7.81
CA MET A 136 0.19 13.60 8.62
C MET A 136 0.88 12.32 9.10
N ALA A 137 1.21 11.38 8.21
CA ALA A 137 1.77 10.09 8.61
C ALA A 137 3.21 10.20 9.17
N GLY A 138 4.05 11.04 8.54
CA GLY A 138 5.45 11.18 8.92
C GLY A 138 5.61 11.91 10.25
N GLU A 139 5.17 13.17 10.31
CA GLU A 139 5.40 14.03 11.47
C GLU A 139 4.34 13.87 12.55
N LEU A 140 3.06 14.10 12.24
CA LEU A 140 2.01 14.14 13.25
C LEU A 140 1.76 12.76 13.88
N MET A 141 1.72 11.71 13.06
CA MET A 141 1.59 10.33 13.53
C MET A 141 2.92 9.71 13.99
N GLY A 142 4.07 10.23 13.54
CA GLY A 142 5.39 9.80 14.02
C GLY A 142 6.00 8.60 13.30
N PHE A 143 5.55 8.27 12.07
CA PHE A 143 6.09 7.13 11.31
C PHE A 143 7.26 7.47 10.39
N SER A 144 7.75 8.72 10.40
CA SER A 144 8.92 9.15 9.63
C SER A 144 10.16 8.24 9.80
N PRO A 145 10.46 7.67 10.98
CA PRO A 145 11.62 6.79 11.13
C PRO A 145 11.45 5.39 10.54
N SER A 146 10.27 4.99 10.06
CA SER A 146 10.03 3.67 9.44
C SER A 146 10.73 3.52 8.09
N ILE A 147 11.06 2.29 7.68
CA ILE A 147 11.67 2.01 6.36
C ILE A 147 10.80 2.52 5.20
N VAL A 148 9.49 2.49 5.38
CA VAL A 148 8.50 2.82 4.34
C VAL A 148 8.45 4.31 4.05
N LEU A 149 8.47 5.16 5.09
CA LEU A 149 8.29 6.61 4.97
C LEU A 149 9.59 7.41 5.07
N SER A 150 10.66 6.83 5.61
CA SER A 150 11.91 7.55 5.81
C SER A 150 12.51 8.03 4.47
N PRO A 151 12.99 9.28 4.41
CA PRO A 151 13.66 9.82 3.23
C PRO A 151 14.94 9.02 2.91
N TYR A 152 15.50 9.21 1.72
CA TYR A 152 16.71 8.49 1.31
C TYR A 152 17.99 9.07 1.97
N ASN A 153 18.19 8.74 3.25
CA ASN A 153 19.30 9.19 4.10
C ASN A 153 20.06 7.99 4.71
N ASP A 154 21.04 8.26 5.57
CA ASP A 154 21.89 7.21 6.15
C ASP A 154 21.14 6.32 7.16
N HIS A 155 20.20 6.88 7.94
CA HIS A 155 19.26 6.11 8.78
C HIS A 155 18.49 5.07 7.95
N TRP A 156 17.91 5.48 6.81
CA TRP A 156 17.20 4.55 5.94
C TRP A 156 18.11 3.47 5.35
N LYS A 157 19.34 3.83 4.96
CA LYS A 157 20.31 2.85 4.45
C LYS A 157 20.72 1.85 5.53
N ALA A 158 20.93 2.31 6.76
CA ALA A 158 21.26 1.47 7.91
C ALA A 158 20.12 0.48 8.19
N MET A 159 18.88 0.96 8.35
CA MET A 159 17.73 0.07 8.51
C MET A 159 17.61 -0.94 7.37
N ARG A 160 17.74 -0.50 6.11
CA ARG A 160 17.65 -1.39 4.95
C ARG A 160 18.75 -2.47 4.97
N LYS A 161 19.98 -2.11 5.35
CA LYS A 161 21.11 -3.05 5.47
C LYS A 161 20.81 -4.11 6.53
N LEU A 162 20.41 -3.69 7.74
CA LEU A 162 20.12 -4.60 8.85
C LEU A 162 18.96 -5.55 8.53
N THR A 163 17.88 -5.03 7.94
CA THR A 163 16.75 -5.86 7.51
C THR A 163 17.14 -6.82 6.38
N HIS A 164 17.93 -6.37 5.40
CA HIS A 164 18.34 -7.22 4.28
C HIS A 164 19.25 -8.38 4.71
N GLN A 165 20.06 -8.22 5.76
CA GLN A 165 20.86 -9.33 6.32
C GLN A 165 19.98 -10.51 6.76
N HIS A 166 18.74 -10.25 7.19
CA HIS A 166 17.81 -11.26 7.68
C HIS A 166 16.71 -11.66 6.66
N LEU A 167 16.61 -10.94 5.53
CA LEU A 167 15.62 -11.21 4.48
C LEU A 167 16.24 -11.46 3.10
N ASN A 168 17.56 -11.65 3.04
CA ASN A 168 18.19 -12.15 1.82
C ASN A 168 17.75 -13.60 1.57
N LYS A 169 18.04 -14.09 0.35
CA LYS A 169 17.62 -15.41 -0.09
C LYS A 169 18.02 -16.53 0.88
N LEU A 170 19.25 -16.50 1.40
CA LEU A 170 19.77 -17.53 2.30
C LEU A 170 19.09 -17.47 3.67
N ALA A 171 18.99 -16.29 4.28
CA ALA A 171 18.30 -16.12 5.56
C ALA A 171 16.82 -16.53 5.49
N CYS A 172 16.15 -16.26 4.36
CA CYS A 172 14.78 -16.72 4.15
C CYS A 172 14.66 -18.24 4.00
N GLN A 173 15.70 -18.95 3.53
CA GLN A 173 15.70 -20.42 3.50
C GLN A 173 15.72 -21.01 4.92
N GLU A 174 16.41 -20.38 5.86
CA GLU A 174 16.42 -20.81 7.27
C GLU A 174 15.06 -20.65 7.96
N LEU A 175 14.21 -19.75 7.46
CA LEU A 175 12.85 -19.53 7.96
C LEU A 175 11.81 -20.50 7.37
N GLN A 176 12.15 -21.24 6.32
CA GLN A 176 11.23 -22.15 5.63
C GLN A 176 10.61 -23.22 6.55
N PRO A 177 11.34 -23.88 7.47
CA PRO A 177 10.74 -24.84 8.39
C PRO A 177 9.63 -24.24 9.26
N SER A 178 9.83 -23.00 9.75
CA SER A 178 8.81 -22.26 10.50
C SER A 178 7.59 -21.95 9.64
N GLN A 179 7.78 -21.52 8.40
CA GLN A 179 6.68 -21.26 7.45
C GLN A 179 5.88 -22.53 7.11
N ALA A 180 6.56 -23.67 6.98
CA ALA A 180 5.93 -24.97 6.74
C ALA A 180 5.11 -25.42 7.96
N LEU A 181 5.64 -25.26 9.17
CA LEU A 181 4.93 -25.57 10.41
C LEU A 181 3.66 -24.73 10.57
N ASP A 182 3.77 -23.43 10.36
CA ASP A 182 2.62 -22.52 10.43
C ASP A 182 1.59 -22.80 9.33
N THR A 183 2.03 -23.25 8.15
CA THR A 183 1.12 -23.72 7.10
C THR A 183 0.33 -24.95 7.57
N LYS A 184 0.95 -25.91 8.26
CA LYS A 184 0.21 -27.07 8.83
C LYS A 184 -0.84 -26.62 9.84
N LEU A 185 -0.50 -25.68 10.74
CA LEU A 185 -1.45 -25.08 11.68
C LEU A 185 -2.62 -24.41 10.93
N LEU A 186 -2.34 -23.68 9.86
CA LEU A 186 -3.38 -23.05 9.04
C LEU A 186 -4.34 -24.08 8.41
N LEU A 187 -3.83 -25.19 7.87
CA LEU A 187 -4.67 -26.25 7.30
C LEU A 187 -5.58 -26.87 8.37
N ARG A 188 -5.06 -27.07 9.59
CA ARG A 188 -5.86 -27.55 10.72
C ARG A 188 -6.97 -26.58 11.08
N LEU A 189 -6.67 -25.27 11.16
CA LEU A 189 -7.68 -24.24 11.40
C LEU A 189 -8.75 -24.22 10.29
N PHE A 190 -8.41 -24.53 9.04
CA PHE A 190 -9.42 -24.67 7.98
C PHE A 190 -10.34 -25.89 8.13
N LEU A 191 -9.91 -26.95 8.83
CA LEU A 191 -10.80 -28.06 9.19
C LEU A 191 -11.70 -27.71 10.38
N GLU A 192 -11.17 -26.99 11.37
CA GLU A 192 -11.88 -26.65 12.60
C GLU A 192 -12.86 -25.48 12.43
N THR A 193 -12.43 -24.41 11.75
CA THR A 193 -13.19 -23.16 11.58
C THR A 193 -13.15 -22.65 10.12
N PRO A 194 -13.68 -23.42 9.14
CA PRO A 194 -13.60 -23.06 7.71
C PRO A 194 -14.23 -21.70 7.37
N HIS A 195 -15.28 -21.29 8.10
CA HIS A 195 -15.95 -20.00 7.90
C HIS A 195 -15.10 -18.79 8.31
N GLU A 196 -14.08 -19.00 9.14
CA GLU A 196 -13.20 -17.94 9.66
C GLU A 196 -11.83 -17.88 8.95
N TYR A 197 -11.72 -18.43 7.74
CA TYR A 197 -10.43 -18.60 7.05
C TYR A 197 -9.58 -17.31 6.97
N ARG A 198 -10.21 -16.13 6.79
CA ARG A 198 -9.51 -14.83 6.75
C ARG A 198 -8.86 -14.49 8.09
N SER A 199 -9.54 -14.78 9.20
CA SER A 199 -9.00 -14.59 10.55
C SER A 199 -7.86 -15.56 10.79
N SER A 200 -8.00 -16.82 10.37
CA SER A 200 -6.94 -17.85 10.46
C SER A 200 -5.70 -17.44 9.66
N LEU A 201 -5.87 -16.91 8.44
CA LEU A 201 -4.77 -16.36 7.63
C LEU A 201 -4.02 -15.24 8.35
N ARG A 202 -4.74 -14.25 8.88
CA ARG A 202 -4.15 -13.11 9.60
C ARG A 202 -3.42 -13.56 10.86
N TYR A 203 -4.02 -14.49 11.61
CA TYR A 203 -3.45 -15.03 12.82
C TYR A 203 -2.13 -15.77 12.55
N VAL A 204 -2.14 -16.76 11.66
CA VAL A 204 -0.96 -17.59 11.38
C VAL A 204 0.18 -16.76 10.79
N LEU A 205 -0.12 -15.87 9.84
CA LEU A 205 0.92 -15.00 9.25
C LEU A 205 1.47 -13.98 10.26
N GLY A 206 0.60 -13.40 11.10
CA GLY A 206 1.02 -12.49 12.15
C GLY A 206 1.86 -13.19 13.23
N LYS A 207 1.49 -14.43 13.59
CA LYS A 207 2.24 -15.34 14.48
C LYS A 207 3.63 -15.62 13.91
N ASN A 208 3.73 -16.07 12.66
CA ASN A 208 5.03 -16.39 12.05
C ASN A 208 5.98 -15.18 12.09
N LEU A 209 5.48 -13.99 11.70
CA LEU A 209 6.31 -12.79 11.64
C LEU A 209 6.74 -12.30 13.03
N ILE A 210 5.85 -12.32 14.02
CA ILE A 210 6.21 -11.86 15.36
C ILE A 210 7.17 -12.84 16.06
N GLU A 211 6.98 -14.15 15.87
CA GLU A 211 7.87 -15.18 16.40
C GLU A 211 9.26 -15.09 15.77
N ASN A 212 9.36 -14.99 14.44
CA ASN A 212 10.66 -14.89 13.78
C ASN A 212 11.34 -13.52 14.00
N THR A 213 10.58 -12.42 14.07
CA THR A 213 11.16 -11.08 14.25
C THR A 213 11.58 -10.81 15.68
N TYR A 214 10.75 -11.18 16.66
CA TYR A 214 10.92 -10.82 18.08
C TYR A 214 11.11 -12.03 19.00
N GLY A 215 10.91 -13.27 18.54
CA GLY A 215 11.03 -14.45 19.41
C GLY A 215 9.88 -14.55 20.42
N ILE A 216 8.76 -13.87 20.15
CA ILE A 216 7.61 -13.83 21.07
C ILE A 216 6.58 -14.86 20.62
N THR A 217 6.36 -15.87 21.45
CA THR A 217 5.36 -16.91 21.20
C THR A 217 3.94 -16.34 21.16
N VAL A 218 3.18 -16.69 20.12
CA VAL A 218 1.79 -16.28 19.96
C VAL A 218 0.87 -17.49 19.91
N GLU A 219 0.10 -17.66 20.98
CA GLU A 219 -0.79 -18.80 21.20
C GLU A 219 -2.23 -18.58 20.71
N SER A 220 -2.64 -17.32 20.52
CA SER A 220 -4.04 -16.98 20.21
C SER A 220 -4.16 -15.79 19.25
N PRO A 221 -5.18 -15.75 18.38
CA PRO A 221 -5.54 -14.58 17.57
C PRO A 221 -5.79 -13.30 18.40
N SER A 222 -6.19 -13.44 19.66
CA SER A 222 -6.44 -12.31 20.57
C SER A 222 -5.17 -11.76 21.23
N ASN A 223 -3.99 -12.30 20.88
CA ASN A 223 -2.72 -11.84 21.41
C ASN A 223 -2.53 -10.33 21.17
N GLN A 224 -1.98 -9.65 22.18
CA GLN A 224 -1.84 -8.19 22.19
C GLN A 224 -1.06 -7.65 20.98
N PHE A 225 -0.05 -8.37 20.49
CA PHE A 225 0.81 -7.89 19.39
C PHE A 225 0.06 -7.91 18.06
N VAL A 226 -0.68 -8.99 17.79
CA VAL A 226 -1.55 -9.12 16.61
C VAL A 226 -2.64 -8.04 16.61
N LYS A 227 -3.29 -7.84 17.76
CA LYS A 227 -4.31 -6.79 17.93
C LYS A 227 -3.72 -5.40 17.70
N LEU A 228 -2.56 -5.13 18.27
CA LEU A 228 -1.89 -3.83 18.18
C LEU A 228 -1.45 -3.51 16.74
N SER A 229 -0.95 -4.51 16.00
CA SER A 229 -0.66 -4.36 14.57
C SER A 229 -1.90 -3.96 13.78
N ARG A 230 -3.00 -4.69 13.97
CA ARG A 230 -4.27 -4.44 13.28
C ARG A 230 -4.81 -3.03 13.56
N GLU A 231 -4.93 -2.66 14.84
CA GLU A 231 -5.45 -1.34 15.24
C GLU A 231 -4.58 -0.17 14.77
N THR A 232 -3.29 -0.42 14.59
CA THR A 232 -2.32 0.56 14.08
C THR A 232 -2.45 0.72 12.56
N HIS A 233 -2.55 -0.39 11.83
CA HIS A 233 -2.77 -0.38 10.37
C HIS A 233 -4.09 0.29 9.99
N GLU A 234 -5.16 0.03 10.76
CA GLU A 234 -6.48 0.61 10.54
C GLU A 234 -6.45 2.14 10.46
N VAL A 235 -5.54 2.79 11.21
CA VAL A 235 -5.45 4.25 11.31
C VAL A 235 -4.42 4.85 10.34
N ILE A 236 -3.29 4.17 10.11
CA ILE A 236 -2.18 4.70 9.29
C ILE A 236 -2.48 4.63 7.80
N GLN A 237 -3.19 3.60 7.37
CA GLN A 237 -3.38 3.27 5.96
C GLN A 237 -3.88 4.42 5.08
N ASN A 238 -4.73 5.28 5.62
CA ASN A 238 -5.23 6.45 4.90
C ASN A 238 -4.27 7.65 4.95
N ALA A 239 -3.40 7.71 5.95
CA ALA A 239 -2.48 8.83 6.15
C ALA A 239 -1.20 8.73 5.32
N VAL A 240 -0.84 7.54 4.84
CA VAL A 240 0.34 7.32 3.98
C VAL A 240 0.08 7.64 2.50
N ILE A 241 -1.16 8.01 2.17
CA ILE A 241 -1.57 8.40 0.82
C ILE A 241 -1.31 9.91 0.65
N PRO A 242 -0.45 10.33 -0.31
CA PRO A 242 -0.22 11.75 -0.55
C PRO A 242 -1.52 12.50 -0.86
N GLY A 243 -1.78 13.58 -0.11
CA GLY A 243 -2.95 14.44 -0.32
C GLY A 243 -4.25 13.95 0.33
N SER A 244 -4.24 12.83 1.08
CA SER A 244 -5.42 12.38 1.83
C SER A 244 -5.80 13.31 2.99
N PHE A 245 -4.85 14.09 3.49
CA PHE A 245 -5.12 15.15 4.46
C PHE A 245 -4.63 16.49 3.91
N PHE A 246 -5.39 17.56 4.15
CA PHE A 246 -4.98 18.91 3.75
C PHE A 246 -3.63 19.32 4.34
N VAL A 247 -3.25 18.79 5.50
CA VAL A 247 -1.93 19.05 6.10
C VAL A 247 -0.78 18.52 5.25
N ASP A 248 -1.01 17.55 4.36
CA ASP A 248 0.03 17.08 3.42
C ASP A 248 0.21 18.03 2.22
N ILE A 249 -0.85 18.76 1.84
CA ILE A 249 -0.82 19.79 0.79
C ILE A 249 -0.34 21.13 1.36
N PHE A 250 -0.84 21.48 2.54
CA PHE A 250 -0.54 22.71 3.28
C PHE A 250 0.05 22.37 4.67
N PRO A 251 1.37 22.08 4.76
CA PRO A 251 2.01 21.69 6.00
C PRO A 251 1.85 22.68 7.16
N SER A 252 1.64 23.96 6.87
CA SER A 252 1.37 24.99 7.87
C SER A 252 0.14 24.68 8.75
N LEU A 253 -0.82 23.89 8.25
CA LEU A 253 -1.99 23.47 9.02
C LEU A 253 -1.63 22.66 10.27
N LYS A 254 -0.42 22.09 10.34
CA LYS A 254 0.07 21.39 11.54
C LYS A 254 0.18 22.31 12.77
N TYR A 255 0.24 23.63 12.59
CA TYR A 255 0.32 24.59 13.69
C TYR A 255 -1.05 25.08 14.18
N VAL A 256 -2.15 24.78 13.47
CA VAL A 256 -3.51 25.20 13.85
C VAL A 256 -3.93 24.61 15.21
N PRO A 257 -4.46 25.38 16.17
CA PRO A 257 -4.86 24.83 17.47
C PRO A 257 -5.87 23.68 17.37
N ALA A 258 -5.73 22.66 18.22
CA ALA A 258 -6.54 21.44 18.14
C ALA A 258 -8.04 21.63 18.46
N TRP A 259 -8.41 22.75 19.07
CA TRP A 259 -9.80 23.11 19.39
C TRP A 259 -10.53 23.78 18.22
N LEU A 260 -9.82 24.23 17.18
CA LEU A 260 -10.44 24.93 16.05
C LEU A 260 -11.32 23.95 15.23
N PRO A 261 -12.52 24.36 14.79
CA PRO A 261 -13.32 23.56 13.86
C PRO A 261 -12.51 23.15 12.63
N GLY A 262 -12.56 21.86 12.27
CA GLY A 262 -11.75 21.28 11.19
C GLY A 262 -10.37 20.73 11.61
N ALA A 263 -9.89 20.99 12.83
CA ALA A 263 -8.63 20.43 13.35
C ALA A 263 -8.74 18.98 13.89
N GLY A 264 -9.84 18.28 13.58
CA GLY A 264 -10.09 16.90 14.04
C GLY A 264 -9.00 15.89 13.65
N PHE A 265 -8.29 16.13 12.54
CA PHE A 265 -7.14 15.32 12.12
C PHE A 265 -6.04 15.26 13.19
N LYS A 266 -5.89 16.28 14.05
CA LYS A 266 -4.91 16.27 15.15
C LYS A 266 -5.26 15.28 16.26
N HIS A 267 -6.55 14.98 16.47
CA HIS A 267 -6.96 13.94 17.40
C HIS A 267 -6.61 12.56 16.84
N LEU A 268 -6.96 12.32 15.58
CA LEU A 268 -6.60 11.11 14.86
C LEU A 268 -5.07 10.88 14.87
N ALA A 269 -4.29 11.93 14.60
CA ALA A 269 -2.83 11.83 14.61
C ALA A 269 -2.26 11.44 15.99
N ARG A 270 -2.81 11.98 17.08
CA ARG A 270 -2.40 11.62 18.45
C ARG A 270 -2.73 10.16 18.78
N LEU A 271 -3.92 9.70 18.41
CA LEU A 271 -4.33 8.30 18.56
C LEU A 271 -3.39 7.37 17.77
N ALA A 272 -3.14 7.69 16.50
CA ALA A 272 -2.25 6.94 15.63
C ALA A 272 -0.82 6.88 16.17
N ARG A 273 -0.30 8.01 16.67
CA ARG A 273 1.03 8.10 17.27
C ARG A 273 1.17 7.19 18.49
N GLY A 274 0.18 7.21 19.39
CA GLY A 274 0.18 6.34 20.57
C GLY A 274 0.15 4.86 20.21
N ARG A 275 -0.71 4.47 19.26
CA ARG A 275 -0.79 3.08 18.76
C ARG A 275 0.50 2.65 18.06
N GLY A 276 1.03 3.51 17.19
CA GLY A 276 2.29 3.31 16.47
C GLY A 276 3.48 3.11 17.37
N ALA A 277 3.65 3.99 18.35
CA ALA A 277 4.71 3.86 19.35
C ALA A 277 4.62 2.53 20.08
N ARG A 278 3.42 2.16 20.57
CA ARG A 278 3.21 0.86 21.21
C ARG A 278 3.53 -0.32 20.29
N MET A 279 3.11 -0.27 19.02
CA MET A 279 3.35 -1.35 18.05
C MET A 279 4.84 -1.64 17.86
N VAL A 280 5.66 -0.60 17.90
CA VAL A 280 7.11 -0.69 17.68
C VAL A 280 7.87 -0.94 18.98
N ASP A 281 7.51 -0.23 20.06
CA ASP A 281 8.23 -0.25 21.34
C ASP A 281 7.94 -1.52 22.14
N THR A 282 6.67 -1.95 22.22
CA THR A 282 6.26 -3.05 23.11
C THR A 282 6.98 -4.37 22.81
N PRO A 283 6.96 -4.89 21.55
CA PRO A 283 7.65 -6.14 21.27
C PRO A 283 9.18 -5.99 21.37
N PHE A 284 9.75 -4.85 20.99
CA PHE A 284 11.19 -4.60 21.11
C PHE A 284 11.66 -4.62 22.58
N LEU A 285 10.92 -3.97 23.47
CA LEU A 285 11.23 -3.94 24.90
C LEU A 285 11.04 -5.31 25.57
N GLU A 286 10.14 -6.15 25.04
CA GLU A 286 9.99 -7.54 25.50
C GLU A 286 11.26 -8.34 25.22
N VAL A 287 11.82 -8.24 24.01
CA VAL A 287 13.08 -8.91 23.66
C VAL A 287 14.21 -8.46 24.58
N LYS A 288 14.35 -7.16 24.82
CA LYS A 288 15.37 -6.64 25.75
C LYS A 288 15.22 -7.22 27.16
N ARG A 289 13.99 -7.29 27.68
CA ARG A 289 13.71 -7.91 28.98
C ARG A 289 14.06 -9.40 29.00
N SER A 290 13.72 -10.16 27.96
CA SER A 290 14.10 -11.57 27.85
C SER A 290 15.62 -11.77 27.77
N MET A 291 16.34 -10.87 27.10
CA MET A 291 17.81 -10.89 27.05
C MET A 291 18.43 -10.60 28.43
N GLU A 292 17.92 -9.60 29.16
CA GLU A 292 18.35 -9.27 30.52
C GLU A 292 18.10 -10.42 31.50
N ASN A 293 16.99 -11.14 31.33
CA ASN A 293 16.63 -12.32 32.12
C ASN A 293 17.37 -13.59 31.71
N GLY A 294 18.28 -13.55 30.73
CA GLY A 294 19.06 -14.70 30.27
C GLY A 294 18.26 -15.77 29.54
N THR A 295 17.05 -15.45 29.05
CA THR A 295 16.16 -16.39 28.33
C THR A 295 15.72 -15.84 26.96
N PRO A 296 16.64 -15.35 26.08
CA PRO A 296 16.24 -14.85 24.78
C PRO A 296 15.87 -15.99 23.83
N ASN A 297 14.65 -15.94 23.30
CA ASN A 297 14.29 -16.77 22.15
C ASN A 297 15.04 -16.29 20.89
N ALA A 298 15.40 -17.23 20.04
CA ALA A 298 16.04 -16.93 18.76
C ALA A 298 15.13 -16.03 17.92
N SER A 299 15.64 -14.88 17.48
CA SER A 299 14.89 -13.90 16.69
C SER A 299 15.82 -12.91 15.98
N VAL A 300 15.29 -12.24 14.96
CA VAL A 300 16.02 -11.17 14.24
C VAL A 300 16.47 -10.08 15.20
N VAL A 301 15.59 -9.63 16.11
CA VAL A 301 15.93 -8.56 17.06
C VAL A 301 16.98 -9.01 18.06
N ALA A 302 16.87 -10.22 18.63
CA ALA A 302 17.86 -10.74 19.56
C ALA A 302 19.24 -10.86 18.89
N SER A 303 19.29 -11.39 17.67
CA SER A 303 20.54 -11.49 16.89
C SER A 303 21.15 -10.11 16.61
N LEU A 304 20.35 -9.14 16.17
CA LEU A 304 20.83 -7.78 15.88
C LEU A 304 21.33 -7.05 17.13
N LEU A 305 20.71 -7.27 18.30
CA LEU A 305 21.13 -6.66 19.56
C LEU A 305 22.38 -7.30 20.18
N GLN A 306 22.70 -8.55 19.81
CA GLN A 306 23.93 -9.23 20.21
C GLN A 306 25.14 -8.87 19.32
N ASP A 307 24.87 -8.33 18.12
CA ASP A 307 25.91 -7.96 17.16
C ASP A 307 26.78 -6.80 17.66
N THR A 308 28.09 -6.84 17.41
CA THR A 308 29.07 -5.84 17.88
C THR A 308 29.10 -4.58 17.01
N VAL A 309 28.31 -4.53 15.94
CA VAL A 309 28.22 -3.41 14.98
C VAL A 309 27.72 -2.09 15.61
N HIS A 310 27.23 -2.13 16.86
CA HIS A 310 26.80 -0.93 17.60
C HIS A 310 27.94 0.08 17.88
N ASP A 311 29.20 -0.35 17.82
CA ASP A 311 30.36 0.51 18.12
C ASP A 311 30.58 1.64 17.11
N GLU A 312 30.11 1.49 15.86
CA GLU A 312 30.28 2.52 14.81
C GLU A 312 29.20 3.62 14.85
N MET A 313 27.97 3.29 15.26
CA MET A 313 26.81 4.20 15.26
C MET A 313 26.45 4.73 16.65
N GLY A 314 27.03 4.18 17.71
CA GLY A 314 26.60 4.44 19.08
C GLY A 314 25.36 3.60 19.43
N LYS A 315 25.34 3.09 20.67
CA LYS A 315 24.34 2.12 21.13
C LYS A 315 22.89 2.58 20.95
N ASP A 316 22.57 3.80 21.37
CA ASP A 316 21.18 4.29 21.35
C ASP A 316 20.66 4.50 19.92
N GLU A 317 21.49 4.99 19.00
CA GLU A 317 21.12 5.16 17.59
C GLU A 317 20.99 3.82 16.88
N TYR A 318 21.86 2.86 17.19
CA TYR A 318 21.77 1.50 16.68
C TYR A 318 20.48 0.81 17.16
N GLU A 319 20.18 0.84 18.47
CA GLU A 319 18.94 0.30 19.03
C GLU A 319 17.70 0.96 18.40
N PHE A 320 17.72 2.29 18.22
CA PHE A 320 16.65 3.01 17.53
C PHE A 320 16.44 2.52 16.09
N THR A 321 17.54 2.27 15.37
CA THR A 321 17.53 1.75 13.99
C THR A 321 16.98 0.33 13.94
N VAL A 322 17.45 -0.57 14.80
CA VAL A 322 16.97 -1.96 14.90
C VAL A 322 15.48 -2.00 15.22
N LYS A 323 15.05 -1.19 16.19
CA LYS A 323 13.66 -1.11 16.60
C LYS A 323 12.72 -0.75 15.45
N TRP A 324 13.04 0.29 14.69
CA TRP A 324 12.23 0.71 13.54
C TRP A 324 12.35 -0.22 12.34
N ALA A 325 13.49 -0.88 12.15
CA ALA A 325 13.68 -1.91 11.14
C ALA A 325 12.76 -3.12 11.41
N ALA A 326 12.77 -3.65 12.63
CA ALA A 326 11.92 -4.75 13.07
C ALA A 326 10.43 -4.39 13.04
N GLY A 327 10.07 -3.20 13.54
CA GLY A 327 8.68 -2.73 13.50
C GLY A 327 8.13 -2.56 12.08
N SER A 328 8.99 -2.11 11.15
CA SER A 328 8.64 -2.02 9.72
C SER A 328 8.44 -3.40 9.08
N LEU A 329 9.28 -4.39 9.45
CA LEU A 329 9.16 -5.76 8.97
C LEU A 329 7.83 -6.39 9.39
N TYR A 330 7.51 -6.32 10.67
CA TYR A 330 6.27 -6.88 11.22
C TYR A 330 5.03 -6.23 10.58
N GLY A 331 5.03 -4.88 10.51
CA GLY A 331 3.89 -4.16 9.98
C GLY A 331 3.65 -4.40 8.49
N ALA A 332 4.69 -4.27 7.66
CA ALA A 332 4.54 -4.40 6.21
C ALA A 332 4.33 -5.86 5.74
N GLY A 333 4.93 -6.84 6.45
CA GLY A 333 4.94 -8.25 6.03
C GLY A 333 3.62 -8.98 6.21
N THR A 334 2.79 -8.57 7.17
CA THR A 334 1.56 -9.31 7.54
C THR A 334 0.43 -9.05 6.54
N GLU A 335 -0.03 -7.80 6.43
CA GLU A 335 -1.24 -7.45 5.67
C GLU A 335 -1.09 -7.68 4.16
N SER A 336 0.10 -7.43 3.61
CA SER A 336 0.38 -7.58 2.18
C SER A 336 0.26 -9.04 1.72
N THR A 337 0.76 -9.98 2.54
CA THR A 337 0.71 -11.43 2.31
C THR A 337 -0.69 -11.97 2.51
N VAL A 338 -1.41 -11.55 3.56
CA VAL A 338 -2.83 -11.90 3.78
C VAL A 338 -3.67 -11.51 2.55
N SER A 339 -3.49 -10.29 2.05
CA SER A 339 -4.19 -9.78 0.88
C SER A 339 -3.91 -10.61 -0.39
N ALA A 340 -2.68 -11.11 -0.56
CA ALA A 340 -2.35 -12.00 -1.67
C ALA A 340 -2.98 -13.40 -1.53
N LEU A 341 -3.00 -13.97 -0.32
CA LEU A 341 -3.65 -15.26 -0.07
C LEU A 341 -5.18 -15.17 -0.22
N GLU A 342 -5.82 -14.13 0.31
CA GLU A 342 -7.26 -13.90 0.10
C GLU A 342 -7.59 -13.78 -1.40
N THR A 343 -6.73 -13.11 -2.18
CA THR A 343 -6.86 -13.05 -3.65
C THR A 343 -6.76 -14.43 -4.27
N PHE A 344 -5.83 -15.27 -3.80
CA PHE A 344 -5.71 -16.65 -4.25
C PHE A 344 -7.01 -17.44 -3.99
N PHE A 345 -7.61 -17.33 -2.79
CA PHE A 345 -8.90 -17.98 -2.50
C PHE A 345 -10.00 -17.54 -3.47
N LEU A 346 -10.12 -16.24 -3.72
CA LEU A 346 -11.07 -15.70 -4.70
C LEU A 346 -10.79 -16.26 -6.11
N MET A 347 -9.55 -16.24 -6.57
CA MET A 347 -9.19 -16.70 -7.91
C MET A 347 -9.39 -18.21 -8.08
N MET A 348 -9.12 -19.00 -7.05
CA MET A 348 -9.39 -20.44 -7.08
C MET A 348 -10.89 -20.71 -7.13
N ALA A 349 -11.68 -20.02 -6.30
CA ALA A 349 -13.14 -20.13 -6.29
C ALA A 349 -13.76 -19.81 -7.67
N LEU A 350 -13.24 -18.79 -8.36
CA LEU A 350 -13.73 -18.37 -9.69
C LEU A 350 -13.20 -19.20 -10.85
N ASN A 351 -12.13 -19.99 -10.65
CA ASN A 351 -11.50 -20.76 -11.71
C ASN A 351 -11.32 -22.25 -11.33
N PRO A 352 -12.41 -23.04 -11.20
CA PRO A 352 -12.33 -24.46 -10.84
C PRO A 352 -11.45 -25.28 -11.79
N GLY A 353 -11.43 -24.94 -13.08
CA GLY A 353 -10.55 -25.59 -14.06
C GLY A 353 -9.06 -25.39 -13.78
N VAL A 354 -8.67 -24.28 -13.14
CA VAL A 354 -7.28 -24.04 -12.70
C VAL A 354 -6.97 -24.92 -11.50
N GLN A 355 -7.87 -25.00 -10.51
CA GLN A 355 -7.69 -25.88 -9.35
C GLN A 355 -7.52 -27.34 -9.76
N LYS A 356 -8.34 -27.82 -10.71
CA LYS A 356 -8.25 -29.20 -11.22
C LYS A 356 -6.85 -29.53 -11.77
N LYS A 357 -6.29 -28.65 -12.61
CA LYS A 357 -4.93 -28.84 -13.15
C LYS A 357 -3.86 -28.81 -12.07
N ALA A 358 -4.04 -27.98 -11.04
CA ALA A 358 -3.14 -27.93 -9.89
C ALA A 358 -3.18 -29.24 -9.08
N HIS A 359 -4.38 -29.78 -8.86
CA HIS A 359 -4.57 -31.08 -8.20
C HIS A 359 -3.92 -32.21 -8.99
N GLU A 360 -4.05 -32.22 -10.32
CA GLU A 360 -3.41 -33.21 -11.18
C GLU A 360 -1.87 -33.14 -11.09
N GLU A 361 -1.28 -31.95 -11.06
CA GLU A 361 0.16 -31.78 -10.87
C GLU A 361 0.63 -32.25 -9.48
N LEU A 362 -0.08 -31.84 -8.42
CA LEU A 362 0.23 -32.23 -7.04
C LEU A 362 0.12 -33.74 -6.83
N ASP A 363 -0.95 -34.37 -7.32
CA ASP A 363 -1.14 -35.82 -7.21
C ASP A 363 -0.06 -36.59 -7.98
N ARG A 364 0.44 -36.04 -9.10
CA ARG A 364 1.52 -36.65 -9.90
C ARG A 364 2.89 -36.53 -9.25
N VAL A 365 3.21 -35.38 -8.65
CA VAL A 365 4.57 -35.06 -8.18
C VAL A 365 4.75 -35.36 -6.69
N VAL A 366 3.79 -34.98 -5.86
CA VAL A 366 3.85 -35.10 -4.40
C VAL A 366 3.16 -36.39 -3.94
N GLY A 367 2.08 -36.79 -4.61
CA GLY A 367 1.23 -37.91 -4.22
C GLY A 367 0.19 -37.51 -3.16
N LYS A 368 -0.33 -38.51 -2.43
CA LYS A 368 -1.42 -38.31 -1.46
C LYS A 368 -1.03 -38.60 0.00
N ASP A 369 0.21 -39.05 0.22
CA ASP A 369 0.67 -39.54 1.52
C ASP A 369 1.40 -38.47 2.36
N ARG A 370 1.76 -37.34 1.75
CA ARG A 370 2.44 -36.21 2.42
C ARG A 370 1.97 -34.86 1.89
N LEU A 371 2.20 -33.80 2.66
CA LEU A 371 2.03 -32.43 2.18
C LEU A 371 3.21 -32.01 1.28
N PRO A 372 3.01 -31.04 0.37
CA PRO A 372 4.10 -30.43 -0.40
C PRO A 372 5.12 -29.77 0.51
N ALA A 373 6.39 -29.82 0.11
CA ALA A 373 7.52 -29.20 0.79
C ALA A 373 8.23 -28.19 -0.12
N PHE A 374 9.23 -27.48 0.41
CA PHE A 374 9.98 -26.49 -0.36
C PHE A 374 10.85 -27.12 -1.45
N GLU A 375 11.30 -28.35 -1.23
CA GLU A 375 12.09 -29.16 -2.15
C GLU A 375 11.30 -29.53 -3.42
N ASP A 376 9.96 -29.56 -3.34
CA ASP A 376 9.10 -29.90 -4.47
C ASP A 376 8.94 -28.72 -5.46
N ARG A 377 9.32 -27.49 -5.09
CA ARG A 377 8.97 -26.26 -5.81
C ARG A 377 9.40 -26.25 -7.26
N ASP A 378 10.61 -26.71 -7.54
CA ASP A 378 11.15 -26.77 -8.91
C ASP A 378 10.43 -27.80 -9.78
N SER A 379 9.75 -28.77 -9.16
CA SER A 379 8.94 -29.81 -9.81
C SER A 379 7.44 -29.48 -9.90
N LEU A 380 7.01 -28.33 -9.36
CA LEU A 380 5.63 -27.87 -9.35
C LEU A 380 5.46 -26.55 -10.13
N PRO A 381 5.79 -26.53 -11.45
CA PRO A 381 5.76 -25.31 -12.24
C PRO A 381 4.35 -24.71 -12.41
N TYR A 382 3.28 -25.52 -12.38
CA TYR A 382 1.92 -25.00 -12.45
C TYR A 382 1.50 -24.32 -11.15
N ILE A 383 1.91 -24.83 -10.00
CA ILE A 383 1.71 -24.16 -8.70
C ILE A 383 2.48 -22.82 -8.65
N GLU A 384 3.73 -22.80 -9.10
CA GLU A 384 4.52 -21.56 -9.22
C GLU A 384 3.82 -20.55 -10.15
N ALA A 385 3.26 -21.03 -11.26
CA ALA A 385 2.51 -20.20 -12.19
C ALA A 385 1.20 -19.65 -11.59
N ILE A 386 0.49 -20.42 -10.76
CA ILE A 386 -0.68 -19.92 -10.01
C ILE A 386 -0.28 -18.83 -9.03
N MET A 387 0.85 -18.97 -8.33
CA MET A 387 1.34 -17.93 -7.43
C MET A 387 1.65 -16.64 -8.20
N LYS A 388 2.38 -16.74 -9.32
CA LYS A 388 2.68 -15.59 -10.20
C LYS A 388 1.40 -14.94 -10.71
N GLU A 389 0.46 -15.73 -11.22
CA GLU A 389 -0.81 -15.23 -11.73
C GLU A 389 -1.71 -14.68 -10.62
N THR A 390 -1.60 -15.16 -9.39
CA THR A 390 -2.26 -14.55 -8.22
C THR A 390 -1.65 -13.17 -7.92
N LEU A 391 -0.32 -13.05 -7.90
CA LEU A 391 0.35 -11.77 -7.66
C LEU A 391 0.03 -10.74 -8.75
N ARG A 392 -0.08 -11.16 -10.01
CA ARG A 392 -0.54 -10.33 -11.13
C ARG A 392 -2.05 -10.09 -11.10
N GLY A 393 -2.82 -11.11 -10.77
CA GLY A 393 -4.29 -11.18 -10.74
C GLY A 393 -4.92 -10.46 -9.56
N LYS A 394 -4.15 -10.19 -8.51
CA LYS A 394 -4.45 -9.20 -7.46
C LYS A 394 -4.78 -7.81 -8.03
N LEU A 395 -4.48 -7.60 -9.31
CA LEU A 395 -4.72 -6.40 -10.09
C LEU A 395 -5.87 -6.61 -11.11
N SER A 396 -6.64 -7.70 -11.06
CA SER A 396 -7.68 -8.08 -12.04
C SER A 396 -9.00 -7.29 -11.93
N GLU A 397 -9.64 -7.02 -13.07
CA GLU A 397 -10.88 -6.25 -13.23
C GLU A 397 -11.95 -7.09 -13.93
N ARG A 398 -13.15 -7.15 -13.32
CA ARG A 398 -14.45 -7.35 -13.96
C ARG A 398 -15.52 -6.66 -13.08
N ASP A 399 -15.66 -5.34 -13.21
CA ASP A 399 -16.94 -4.72 -13.61
C ASP A 399 -16.90 -3.19 -13.54
N LEU A 400 -17.62 -2.60 -14.49
CA LEU A 400 -17.84 -1.16 -14.72
C LEU A 400 -18.68 -0.47 -13.62
N SER A 401 -18.85 -1.09 -12.45
CA SER A 401 -19.50 -0.50 -11.29
C SER A 401 -18.57 -0.54 -10.09
N VAL A 402 -17.99 0.62 -9.79
CA VAL A 402 -17.50 0.97 -8.44
C VAL A 402 -16.20 0.28 -7.96
N LEU A 403 -15.08 0.65 -8.59
CA LEU A 403 -13.80 1.06 -7.96
C LEU A 403 -13.00 0.04 -7.10
N THR A 404 -11.99 -0.58 -7.71
CA THR A 404 -11.04 -1.45 -7.01
C THR A 404 -9.57 -1.25 -7.44
N ARG A 405 -8.68 -1.01 -6.46
CA ARG A 405 -7.31 -0.49 -6.59
C ARG A 405 -6.24 -1.52 -6.20
N LEU A 406 -5.07 -1.52 -6.85
CA LEU A 406 -3.72 -1.68 -6.27
C LEU A 406 -2.75 -1.45 -7.42
N GLY A 407 -1.60 -0.83 -7.19
CA GLY A 407 -0.52 -0.78 -8.18
C GLY A 407 0.16 0.56 -8.36
N ILE A 408 0.50 1.27 -7.27
CA ILE A 408 1.29 2.50 -7.38
C ILE A 408 2.50 2.46 -6.44
N GLN A 409 3.72 2.47 -7.00
CA GLN A 409 4.91 2.86 -6.24
C GLN A 409 5.06 4.37 -6.29
N VAL A 410 5.06 5.02 -5.13
CA VAL A 410 5.31 6.46 -5.01
C VAL A 410 6.74 6.72 -4.57
N SER A 411 7.45 7.60 -5.27
CA SER A 411 8.75 8.10 -4.85
C SER A 411 8.85 9.59 -5.14
N ARG A 412 9.93 10.22 -4.67
CA ARG A 412 10.19 11.62 -4.88
C ARG A 412 11.58 11.80 -5.48
N ILE A 413 11.73 12.80 -6.34
CA ILE A 413 13.04 13.20 -6.85
C ILE A 413 13.81 13.92 -5.74
N GLY A 414 14.84 13.26 -5.23
CA GLY A 414 15.74 13.76 -4.19
C GLY A 414 16.72 14.82 -4.69
N CYS A 415 17.31 15.55 -3.75
CA CYS A 415 18.32 16.57 -4.01
C CYS A 415 19.70 16.07 -3.56
N ARG A 416 20.70 16.00 -4.43
CA ARG A 416 22.10 15.97 -4.00
C ARG A 416 22.91 17.00 -4.78
N LYS A 417 23.69 17.80 -4.06
CA LYS A 417 24.67 18.78 -4.59
C LYS A 417 25.97 18.10 -5.09
N THR A 418 25.99 16.79 -5.27
CA THR A 418 27.19 16.07 -5.71
C THR A 418 26.99 15.57 -7.14
N THR A 419 27.65 16.26 -8.06
CA THR A 419 28.16 15.79 -9.36
C THR A 419 27.61 14.44 -9.80
N CYS A 420 26.58 14.44 -10.67
CA CYS A 420 26.24 13.26 -11.46
C CYS A 420 27.38 12.99 -12.45
N THR A 421 28.25 12.05 -12.12
CA THR A 421 29.25 11.52 -13.03
C THR A 421 28.54 10.82 -14.19
N LYS A 422 29.04 11.08 -15.41
CA LYS A 422 28.57 10.54 -16.70
C LYS A 422 28.15 9.06 -16.58
N VAL A 423 26.87 8.77 -16.76
CA VAL A 423 26.42 7.42 -17.15
C VAL A 423 26.39 7.41 -18.67
N ASN A 424 27.21 6.54 -19.27
CA ASN A 424 27.39 6.43 -20.71
C ASN A 424 26.04 6.25 -21.41
N THR A 425 25.76 7.16 -22.34
CA THR A 425 24.69 7.05 -23.31
C THR A 425 24.99 5.88 -24.25
N TRP A 426 24.08 4.91 -24.31
CA TRP A 426 24.02 4.00 -25.45
C TRP A 426 23.59 4.82 -26.68
N ARG A 427 24.55 5.19 -27.52
CA ARG A 427 24.31 5.69 -28.87
C ARG A 427 25.23 4.94 -29.83
N HIS A 428 24.64 4.28 -30.81
CA HIS A 428 25.32 3.98 -32.07
C HIS A 428 25.71 5.31 -32.72
N ASP A 429 26.98 5.39 -33.13
CA ASP A 429 27.67 6.50 -33.78
C ASP A 429 26.93 7.03 -35.02
N VAL A 430 26.93 8.36 -35.23
CA VAL A 430 27.50 9.09 -36.40
C VAL A 430 27.54 10.60 -36.09
N GLY A 431 28.70 11.24 -36.28
CA GLY A 431 28.77 12.62 -36.79
C GLY A 431 29.13 13.74 -35.81
N THR A 432 30.30 14.36 -36.06
CA THR A 432 30.96 15.43 -35.31
C THR A 432 30.28 16.81 -35.39
N ARG A 433 30.13 17.51 -34.26
CA ARG A 433 30.15 18.99 -34.21
C ARG A 433 30.57 19.53 -32.84
N LYS A 434 31.35 20.62 -32.90
CA LYS A 434 32.09 21.28 -31.81
C LYS A 434 31.20 21.88 -30.72
N GLN A 435 31.78 21.90 -29.54
CA GLN A 435 31.30 22.32 -28.23
C GLN A 435 31.60 23.81 -27.98
N GLU A 436 30.60 24.59 -27.61
CA GLU A 436 30.76 25.91 -26.97
C GLU A 436 29.54 26.20 -26.06
N ASP A 437 29.87 26.46 -24.79
CA ASP A 437 29.11 27.06 -23.67
C ASP A 437 27.68 26.60 -23.34
N SER A 438 27.58 25.66 -22.38
CA SER A 438 26.32 25.21 -21.74
C SER A 438 26.29 25.50 -20.23
N PRO A 439 25.13 25.86 -19.64
CA PRO A 439 24.97 26.11 -18.19
C PRO A 439 25.10 24.81 -17.35
N PRO A 440 25.27 24.90 -16.02
CA PRO A 440 25.75 23.78 -15.21
C PRO A 440 24.71 22.66 -15.05
N ALA A 441 25.12 21.46 -15.47
CA ALA A 441 24.77 20.12 -15.00
C ALA A 441 23.45 19.93 -14.21
N GLU A 442 22.31 19.68 -14.88
CA GLU A 442 21.10 19.14 -14.22
C GLU A 442 20.29 18.15 -15.10
N LEU A 443 20.18 16.91 -14.57
CA LEU A 443 19.23 15.80 -14.83
C LEU A 443 19.27 14.99 -16.15
N PHE A 444 19.44 13.67 -15.98
CA PHE A 444 19.54 12.65 -17.04
C PHE A 444 18.19 12.03 -17.45
N PHE A 445 18.18 11.65 -18.72
CA PHE A 445 17.07 11.34 -19.61
C PHE A 445 16.75 9.84 -19.68
N CYS A 446 15.48 9.46 -19.57
CA CYS A 446 14.97 8.26 -20.25
C CYS A 446 14.07 8.59 -21.45
N THR A 447 13.59 9.84 -21.60
CA THR A 447 12.51 10.16 -22.54
C THR A 447 12.61 11.52 -23.25
N GLY A 448 13.71 12.27 -23.11
CA GLY A 448 13.78 13.62 -23.71
C GLY A 448 13.30 14.74 -22.80
N TYR A 449 12.70 14.43 -21.65
CA TYR A 449 12.01 15.39 -20.79
C TYR A 449 12.78 15.74 -19.51
N HIS A 450 12.55 16.96 -19.03
CA HIS A 450 13.03 17.41 -17.73
C HIS A 450 12.00 17.11 -16.63
N LEU A 451 12.44 16.47 -15.55
CA LEU A 451 11.60 16.18 -14.39
C LEU A 451 11.91 17.16 -13.25
N PRO A 452 10.93 17.97 -12.81
CA PRO A 452 11.15 18.95 -11.75
C PRO A 452 11.64 18.31 -10.46
N LYS A 453 12.65 18.93 -9.83
CA LYS A 453 13.12 18.53 -8.51
C LYS A 453 11.98 18.49 -7.50
N GLY A 454 11.96 17.45 -6.68
CA GLY A 454 10.92 17.25 -5.67
C GLY A 454 9.59 16.76 -6.22
N ALA A 455 9.46 16.51 -7.53
CA ALA A 455 8.28 15.90 -8.12
C ALA A 455 7.99 14.53 -7.51
N ILE A 456 6.71 14.21 -7.41
CA ILE A 456 6.21 12.91 -6.98
C ILE A 456 6.17 11.99 -8.20
N VAL A 457 6.84 10.85 -8.14
CA VAL A 457 6.85 9.83 -9.19
C VAL A 457 5.93 8.69 -8.77
N ILE A 458 4.98 8.32 -9.63
CA ILE A 458 3.95 7.30 -9.44
C ILE A 458 4.17 6.24 -10.52
N SER A 459 4.50 5.01 -10.15
CA SER A 459 4.56 3.88 -11.10
C SER A 459 3.23 3.15 -11.14
N ASN A 460 2.48 3.23 -12.23
CA ASN A 460 1.20 2.55 -12.41
C ASN A 460 1.39 1.04 -12.69
N ILE A 461 1.81 0.31 -11.66
CA ILE A 461 1.97 -1.15 -11.63
C ILE A 461 0.68 -1.87 -12.07
N TRP A 462 -0.51 -1.34 -11.76
CA TRP A 462 -1.76 -1.91 -12.25
C TRP A 462 -1.79 -1.92 -13.78
N GLY A 463 -1.59 -0.73 -14.39
CA GLY A 463 -1.58 -0.57 -15.84
C GLY A 463 -0.53 -1.46 -16.49
N MET A 464 0.68 -1.51 -15.92
CA MET A 464 1.77 -2.40 -16.36
C MET A 464 1.38 -3.87 -16.30
N SER A 465 0.68 -4.33 -15.25
CA SER A 465 0.25 -5.72 -15.09
C SER A 465 -0.85 -6.15 -16.06
N LYS A 466 -1.52 -5.18 -16.68
CA LYS A 466 -2.60 -5.35 -17.67
C LYS A 466 -2.19 -4.90 -19.07
N ASP A 467 -0.92 -4.58 -19.26
CA ASP A 467 -0.43 -4.12 -20.54
C ASP A 467 -0.30 -5.27 -21.53
N ALA A 468 -0.95 -5.14 -22.67
CA ALA A 468 -0.92 -6.12 -23.75
C ALA A 468 0.47 -6.27 -24.40
N ARG A 469 1.40 -5.34 -24.16
CA ARG A 469 2.81 -5.47 -24.55
C ARG A 469 3.51 -6.62 -23.84
N TYR A 470 3.13 -6.91 -22.59
CA TYR A 470 3.77 -7.95 -21.77
C TYR A 470 2.89 -9.18 -21.58
N TYR A 471 1.56 -9.02 -21.63
CA TYR A 471 0.62 -10.07 -21.27
C TYR A 471 -0.46 -10.28 -22.32
N LYS A 472 -0.55 -11.49 -22.91
CA LYS A 472 -1.65 -11.85 -23.82
C LYS A 472 -2.94 -12.08 -23.02
N GLU A 473 -4.09 -11.58 -23.49
CA GLU A 473 -5.36 -11.66 -22.72
C GLU A 473 -5.18 -11.17 -21.26
N PRO A 474 -4.72 -9.93 -21.02
CA PRO A 474 -4.25 -9.49 -19.69
C PRO A 474 -5.32 -9.54 -18.59
N MET A 475 -6.59 -9.49 -18.96
CA MET A 475 -7.72 -9.54 -18.03
C MET A 475 -8.09 -10.96 -17.60
N ARG A 476 -7.62 -11.99 -18.29
CA ARG A 476 -7.92 -13.38 -17.98
C ARG A 476 -6.92 -13.92 -16.95
N PHE A 477 -7.43 -14.57 -15.91
CA PHE A 477 -6.62 -15.36 -14.99
C PHE A 477 -6.18 -16.65 -15.69
N LYS A 478 -4.91 -16.70 -16.11
CA LYS A 478 -4.32 -17.76 -16.94
C LYS A 478 -2.91 -18.08 -16.45
N PRO A 479 -2.74 -18.98 -15.47
CA PRO A 479 -1.42 -19.39 -14.99
C PRO A 479 -0.49 -19.87 -16.10
N GLU A 480 -1.03 -20.51 -17.14
CA GLU A 480 -0.27 -21.08 -18.25
C GLU A 480 0.66 -20.09 -18.94
N ARG A 481 0.41 -18.77 -18.83
CA ARG A 481 1.27 -17.72 -19.38
C ARG A 481 2.70 -17.71 -18.83
N PHE A 482 2.91 -18.31 -17.65
CA PHE A 482 4.22 -18.39 -17.01
C PHE A 482 4.93 -19.73 -17.20
N LEU A 483 4.32 -20.65 -17.96
CA LEU A 483 4.89 -21.95 -18.27
C LEU A 483 5.69 -21.88 -19.57
N LYS A 484 6.71 -22.72 -19.67
CA LYS A 484 7.40 -22.95 -20.94
C LYS A 484 6.49 -23.78 -21.84
N SER A 485 6.32 -23.35 -23.10
CA SER A 485 5.52 -24.11 -24.07
C SER A 485 6.13 -25.50 -24.34
N PRO A 486 5.33 -26.57 -24.41
CA PRO A 486 5.81 -27.88 -24.81
C PRO A 486 6.40 -27.79 -26.22
N GLY A 487 7.73 -27.98 -26.35
CA GLY A 487 8.45 -27.83 -27.62
C GLY A 487 9.20 -26.50 -27.83
N GLY A 488 9.22 -25.59 -26.85
CA GLY A 488 10.10 -24.41 -26.86
C GLY A 488 9.68 -23.26 -27.80
N GLY A 489 8.45 -23.27 -28.31
CA GLY A 489 7.99 -22.30 -29.31
C GLY A 489 7.63 -20.89 -28.80
N GLU A 490 7.18 -20.76 -27.55
CA GLU A 490 6.90 -19.45 -26.92
C GLU A 490 7.60 -19.34 -25.57
N GLU A 491 8.30 -18.22 -25.36
CA GLU A 491 8.85 -17.86 -24.05
C GLU A 491 7.74 -17.48 -23.07
N PRO A 492 7.90 -17.78 -21.76
CA PRO A 492 6.98 -17.31 -20.73
C PRO A 492 6.83 -15.78 -20.75
N GLU A 493 5.63 -15.30 -20.46
CA GLU A 493 5.36 -13.87 -20.33
C GLU A 493 6.08 -13.26 -19.11
N LEU A 494 6.16 -11.91 -19.07
CA LEU A 494 6.94 -11.18 -18.07
C LEU A 494 6.58 -11.58 -16.63
N ASP A 495 7.57 -12.02 -15.85
CA ASP A 495 7.36 -12.37 -14.46
C ASP A 495 6.82 -11.17 -13.66
N PRO A 496 5.64 -11.28 -13.01
CA PRO A 496 5.05 -10.18 -12.26
C PRO A 496 5.93 -9.74 -11.09
N ALA A 497 6.86 -10.56 -10.60
CA ALA A 497 7.83 -10.16 -9.58
C ALA A 497 8.65 -8.93 -10.01
N ALA A 498 8.85 -8.71 -11.31
CA ALA A 498 9.56 -7.56 -11.87
C ALA A 498 8.85 -6.21 -11.64
N LEU A 499 7.56 -6.22 -11.28
CA LEU A 499 6.75 -5.01 -11.07
C LEU A 499 6.02 -4.99 -9.72
N VAL A 500 5.49 -6.12 -9.23
CA VAL A 500 4.65 -6.14 -8.00
C VAL A 500 5.45 -5.89 -6.71
N PHE A 501 6.75 -6.17 -6.73
CA PHE A 501 7.65 -5.91 -5.60
C PHE A 501 8.34 -4.54 -5.68
N GLY A 502 7.94 -3.71 -6.65
CA GLY A 502 8.50 -2.38 -6.87
C GLY A 502 9.90 -2.39 -7.48
N PHE A 503 10.43 -1.20 -7.70
CA PHE A 503 11.60 -0.92 -8.52
C PHE A 503 12.75 -0.29 -7.72
N GLY A 504 13.97 -0.53 -8.19
CA GLY A 504 15.19 0.14 -7.74
C GLY A 504 15.52 -0.08 -6.26
N ARG A 505 16.17 0.92 -5.65
CA ARG A 505 16.65 0.83 -4.25
C ARG A 505 15.53 0.71 -3.23
N ARG A 506 14.28 0.98 -3.62
CA ARG A 506 13.10 0.91 -2.75
C ARG A 506 12.27 -0.35 -3.00
N ALA A 507 12.76 -1.29 -3.83
CA ALA A 507 12.14 -2.60 -4.03
C ALA A 507 11.97 -3.34 -2.69
N CYS A 508 10.94 -4.20 -2.64
CA CYS A 508 10.51 -4.94 -1.47
C CYS A 508 11.65 -5.75 -0.85
N LEU A 509 11.86 -5.58 0.46
CA LEU A 509 12.85 -6.38 1.20
C LEU A 509 12.35 -7.80 1.48
N GLY A 510 11.03 -7.99 1.57
CA GLY A 510 10.41 -9.27 1.90
C GLY A 510 10.09 -10.15 0.69
N VAL A 511 10.69 -9.93 -0.48
CA VAL A 511 10.35 -10.70 -1.70
C VAL A 511 10.58 -12.20 -1.54
N HIS A 512 11.71 -12.60 -0.96
CA HIS A 512 12.02 -14.02 -0.75
C HIS A 512 11.14 -14.64 0.34
N TYR A 513 10.98 -13.94 1.46
CA TYR A 513 10.12 -14.39 2.56
C TYR A 513 8.67 -14.58 2.09
N SER A 514 8.08 -13.55 1.47
CA SER A 514 6.67 -13.58 1.03
C SER A 514 6.41 -14.60 -0.06
N THR A 515 7.29 -14.71 -1.08
CA THR A 515 7.11 -15.73 -2.13
C THR A 515 7.24 -17.15 -1.60
N ALA A 516 8.11 -17.39 -0.61
CA ALA A 516 8.20 -18.68 0.07
C ALA A 516 6.90 -19.00 0.84
N THR A 517 6.40 -18.05 1.64
CA THR A 517 5.12 -18.21 2.36
C THR A 517 3.95 -18.45 1.40
N LEU A 518 3.82 -17.64 0.35
CA LEU A 518 2.75 -17.77 -0.64
C LEU A 518 2.80 -19.14 -1.33
N TYR A 519 3.99 -19.56 -1.77
CA TYR A 519 4.18 -20.86 -2.41
C TYR A 519 3.74 -22.01 -1.48
N ILE A 520 4.31 -22.12 -0.28
CA ILE A 520 4.06 -23.28 0.59
C ILE A 520 2.61 -23.32 1.05
N THR A 521 2.01 -22.17 1.33
CA THR A 521 0.60 -22.10 1.71
C THR A 521 -0.31 -22.45 0.55
N MET A 522 -0.11 -21.88 -0.66
CA MET A 522 -0.95 -22.20 -1.82
C MET A 522 -0.83 -23.68 -2.22
N ALA A 523 0.38 -24.23 -2.26
CA ALA A 523 0.62 -25.63 -2.58
C ALA A 523 -0.09 -26.55 -1.58
N SER A 524 0.07 -26.30 -0.28
CA SER A 524 -0.50 -27.16 0.77
C SER A 524 -2.02 -27.04 0.85
N VAL A 525 -2.57 -25.84 0.64
CA VAL A 525 -4.03 -25.65 0.55
C VAL A 525 -4.60 -26.41 -0.65
N LEU A 526 -4.01 -26.29 -1.84
CA LEU A 526 -4.48 -27.05 -3.01
C LEU A 526 -4.28 -28.56 -2.86
N ALA A 527 -3.26 -29.00 -2.13
CA ALA A 527 -3.04 -30.42 -1.87
C ALA A 527 -4.16 -31.03 -0.99
N ALA A 528 -4.64 -30.28 0.00
CA ALA A 528 -5.61 -30.77 0.98
C ALA A 528 -7.08 -30.39 0.68
N PHE A 529 -7.32 -29.26 0.03
CA PHE A 529 -8.64 -28.65 -0.09
C PHE A 529 -9.03 -28.29 -1.52
N GLU A 530 -10.33 -28.17 -1.72
CA GLU A 530 -11.00 -27.56 -2.85
C GLU A 530 -11.71 -26.29 -2.37
N ILE A 531 -11.53 -25.20 -3.11
CA ILE A 531 -12.10 -23.89 -2.76
C ILE A 531 -13.28 -23.62 -3.69
N ARG A 532 -14.45 -23.38 -3.11
CA ARG A 532 -15.70 -23.16 -3.87
C ARG A 532 -16.37 -21.84 -3.52
N ALA A 533 -16.93 -21.19 -4.52
CA ALA A 533 -17.83 -20.05 -4.36
C ALA A 533 -19.25 -20.54 -4.06
N GLN A 534 -19.51 -20.90 -2.81
CA GLN A 534 -20.80 -21.46 -2.37
C GLN A 534 -21.35 -20.72 -1.15
N ASP A 535 -22.68 -20.63 -1.07
CA ASP A 535 -23.39 -20.14 0.11
C ASP A 535 -23.39 -21.16 1.28
N GLU A 536 -24.02 -20.79 2.39
CA GLU A 536 -24.11 -21.66 3.58
C GLU A 536 -24.85 -22.97 3.31
N GLN A 537 -25.74 -22.98 2.31
CA GLN A 537 -26.52 -24.15 1.88
C GLN A 537 -25.74 -25.01 0.87
N GLY A 538 -24.57 -24.56 0.40
CA GLY A 538 -23.74 -25.27 -0.57
C GLY A 538 -24.15 -25.07 -2.02
N VAL A 539 -24.96 -24.04 -2.30
CA VAL A 539 -25.36 -23.67 -3.67
C VAL A 539 -24.27 -22.79 -4.27
N ASP A 540 -23.90 -23.06 -5.52
CA ASP A 540 -22.92 -22.26 -6.26
C ASP A 540 -23.44 -20.83 -6.44
N VAL A 541 -22.60 -19.86 -6.07
CA VAL A 541 -22.91 -18.43 -6.17
C VAL A 541 -22.04 -17.81 -7.24
N ASP A 542 -22.65 -17.01 -8.12
CA ASP A 542 -21.89 -16.15 -9.03
C ASP A 542 -21.25 -15.01 -8.23
N VAL A 543 -19.97 -15.18 -7.90
CA VAL A 543 -19.20 -14.19 -7.14
C VAL A 543 -18.59 -13.21 -8.12
N GLN A 544 -19.03 -11.96 -8.06
CA GLN A 544 -18.34 -10.88 -8.76
C GLN A 544 -17.09 -10.47 -7.95
N PRO A 545 -15.88 -10.54 -8.54
CA PRO A 545 -14.66 -10.20 -7.83
C PRO A 545 -14.64 -8.72 -7.48
N ASP A 546 -14.96 -8.41 -6.22
CA ASP A 546 -14.97 -7.08 -5.63
C ASP A 546 -13.93 -7.00 -4.51
N PHE A 547 -13.25 -5.88 -4.37
CA PHE A 547 -12.24 -5.69 -3.34
C PHE A 547 -12.46 -4.39 -2.56
N THR A 548 -12.00 -4.38 -1.30
CA THR A 548 -12.01 -3.21 -0.44
C THR A 548 -11.19 -2.08 -1.07
N GLY A 549 -11.67 -0.84 -0.92
CA GLY A 549 -11.01 0.31 -1.53
C GLY A 549 -9.69 0.61 -0.83
N GLY A 550 -8.62 0.86 -1.58
CA GLY A 550 -7.32 1.27 -1.01
C GLY A 550 -6.47 2.13 -1.92
N PHE A 551 -5.82 3.18 -1.41
CA PHE A 551 -4.91 4.09 -2.15
C PHE A 551 -5.54 4.95 -3.26
N VAL A 552 -6.29 6.05 -2.96
CA VAL A 552 -7.07 6.77 -4.00
C VAL A 552 -8.57 7.08 -3.93
N ARG A 553 -9.39 6.55 -3.02
CA ARG A 553 -10.86 6.66 -3.25
C ARG A 553 -11.44 8.04 -2.90
N TYR A 554 -10.76 8.83 -2.08
CA TYR A 554 -11.28 10.11 -1.63
C TYR A 554 -10.18 11.16 -1.49
N THR A 555 -10.16 12.12 -2.41
CA THR A 555 -9.86 13.50 -2.08
C THR A 555 -11.23 14.17 -1.92
N PHE A 556 -11.89 13.99 -0.77
CA PHE A 556 -12.89 14.98 -0.43
C PHE A 556 -12.11 16.25 -0.13
N LEU A 557 -12.13 17.20 -1.07
CA LEU A 557 -12.26 18.58 -0.66
C LEU A 557 -13.50 18.58 0.24
N CYS A 558 -13.29 18.58 1.55
CA CYS A 558 -14.35 18.87 2.49
C CYS A 558 -14.71 20.33 2.24
N TRP A 559 -15.55 20.55 1.23
CA TRP A 559 -16.28 21.79 1.09
C TRP A 559 -17.15 21.81 2.33
N VAL A 560 -16.78 22.63 3.31
CA VAL A 560 -17.74 23.07 4.31
C VAL A 560 -18.82 23.75 3.49
N PRO A 561 -20.05 23.22 3.38
CA PRO A 561 -21.11 24.01 2.81
C PRO A 561 -21.33 25.14 3.80
N VAL A 562 -20.89 26.34 3.41
CA VAL A 562 -21.43 27.56 4.01
C VAL A 562 -22.89 27.59 3.59
N GLY A 563 -23.75 27.05 4.46
CA GLY A 563 -25.20 27.07 4.34
C GLY A 563 -25.81 25.90 3.57
N LEU A 564 -26.41 24.95 4.31
CA LEU A 564 -27.79 24.46 4.12
C LEU A 564 -28.08 23.28 5.09
N THR A 565 -29.05 23.53 5.98
CA THR A 565 -29.84 22.63 6.85
C THR A 565 -29.18 21.42 7.55
N LEU A 566 -29.20 21.47 8.89
CA LEU A 566 -28.58 20.55 9.86
C LEU A 566 -29.07 19.08 9.85
N ALA A 567 -30.11 18.73 9.09
CA ALA A 567 -30.79 17.45 9.23
C ALA A 567 -30.22 16.32 8.34
N ASP A 568 -29.53 16.65 7.24
CA ASP A 568 -29.06 15.65 6.26
C ASP A 568 -27.54 15.35 6.35
N SER A 569 -26.83 16.11 7.19
CA SER A 569 -25.37 16.05 7.35
C SER A 569 -24.91 14.99 8.37
N ILE A 570 -25.76 14.59 9.31
CA ILE A 570 -25.38 13.67 10.40
C ILE A 570 -25.32 12.22 9.90
N THR A 571 -26.16 11.84 8.94
CA THR A 571 -26.16 10.47 8.38
C THR A 571 -25.06 10.27 7.34
N ARG A 572 -24.61 11.33 6.66
CA ARG A 572 -23.49 11.28 5.68
C ARG A 572 -22.11 11.41 6.33
N LEU A 573 -22.00 11.98 7.54
CA LEU A 573 -20.75 12.02 8.31
C LEU A 573 -20.30 10.62 8.80
N ALA A 574 -21.20 9.64 8.83
CA ALA A 574 -20.94 8.31 9.36
C ALA A 574 -20.30 7.32 8.35
N PHE A 575 -20.16 7.68 7.07
CA PHE A 575 -19.80 6.73 6.01
C PHE A 575 -18.35 6.79 5.48
N PHE A 576 -17.45 7.50 6.15
CA PHE A 576 -16.16 7.90 5.53
C PHE A 576 -14.86 7.41 6.18
N PHE A 577 -14.87 6.27 6.89
CA PHE A 577 -13.73 5.87 7.73
C PHE A 577 -13.05 4.53 7.45
N PHE A 578 -13.42 3.77 6.42
CA PHE A 578 -12.83 2.44 6.22
C PHE A 578 -12.41 2.21 4.76
N CYS A 579 -11.12 2.43 4.48
CA CYS A 579 -10.49 2.01 3.23
C CYS A 579 -9.07 1.52 3.54
N PRO A 580 -8.77 0.22 3.39
CA PRO A 580 -7.45 -0.30 3.70
C PRO A 580 -6.35 0.05 2.69
N PHE A 581 -5.08 0.15 3.12
CA PHE A 581 -3.94 0.47 2.23
C PHE A 581 -3.67 -0.64 1.21
N PHE A 582 -3.91 -1.88 1.62
CA PHE A 582 -3.88 -3.05 0.76
C PHE A 582 -5.30 -3.37 0.31
N SER A 583 -5.47 -3.68 -0.97
CA SER A 583 -6.76 -4.15 -1.48
C SER A 583 -6.94 -5.61 -1.08
N HIS A 584 -8.02 -5.87 -0.36
CA HIS A 584 -8.43 -7.20 0.02
C HIS A 584 -9.70 -7.54 -0.72
N PRO A 585 -9.89 -8.76 -1.22
CA PRO A 585 -11.22 -9.21 -1.63
C PRO A 585 -12.26 -8.84 -0.57
N LYS A 586 -13.38 -8.27 -1.00
CA LYS A 586 -14.52 -8.11 -0.10
C LYS A 586 -14.96 -9.50 0.36
N PRO A 587 -15.54 -9.60 1.57
CA PRO A 587 -16.10 -10.87 2.01
C PRO A 587 -17.01 -11.43 0.92
N PHE A 588 -16.75 -12.66 0.50
CA PHE A 588 -17.55 -13.39 -0.48
C PHE A 588 -17.85 -14.79 0.09
N PRO A 589 -18.96 -15.44 -0.31
CA PRO A 589 -19.26 -16.81 0.07
C PRO A 589 -18.14 -17.75 -0.41
N CYS A 590 -17.31 -18.21 0.52
CA CYS A 590 -16.13 -19.03 0.25
C CYS A 590 -16.20 -20.26 1.13
N ARG A 591 -16.29 -21.44 0.50
CA ARG A 591 -16.30 -22.73 1.18
C ARG A 591 -15.00 -23.47 0.90
N ILE A 592 -14.28 -23.79 1.95
CA ILE A 592 -13.05 -24.59 1.90
C ILE A 592 -13.45 -26.03 2.25
N VAL A 593 -13.36 -26.95 1.30
CA VAL A 593 -13.82 -28.34 1.44
C VAL A 593 -12.63 -29.28 1.31
N PRO A 594 -12.43 -30.26 2.22
CA PRO A 594 -11.37 -31.25 2.04
C PRO A 594 -11.56 -32.05 0.74
N ARG A 595 -10.46 -32.30 0.01
CA ARG A 595 -10.52 -33.06 -1.27
C ARG A 595 -10.98 -34.50 -1.09
N SER A 596 -10.65 -35.10 0.06
CA SER A 596 -10.99 -36.48 0.39
C SER A 596 -10.82 -36.74 1.88
N LYS A 597 -11.34 -37.88 2.37
CA LYS A 597 -11.07 -38.34 3.74
C LYS A 597 -9.57 -38.50 4.00
N ALA A 598 -8.81 -39.02 3.03
CA ALA A 598 -7.36 -39.16 3.13
C ALA A 598 -6.65 -37.80 3.29
N ALA A 599 -7.18 -36.73 2.68
CA ALA A 599 -6.65 -35.38 2.85
C ALA A 599 -6.91 -34.84 4.27
N VAL A 600 -8.07 -35.13 4.86
CA VAL A 600 -8.36 -34.81 6.27
C VAL A 600 -7.39 -35.55 7.19
N ASP A 601 -7.24 -36.86 6.99
CA ASP A 601 -6.34 -37.70 7.79
C ASP A 601 -4.88 -37.26 7.63
N LEU A 602 -4.48 -36.78 6.44
CA LEU A 602 -3.17 -36.21 6.19
C LEU A 602 -2.95 -34.93 7.02
N VAL A 603 -3.90 -33.98 6.99
CA VAL A 603 -3.78 -32.73 7.75
C VAL A 603 -3.74 -32.99 9.25
N LEU A 604 -4.58 -33.88 9.77
CA LEU A 604 -4.62 -34.21 11.19
C LEU A 604 -3.34 -34.90 11.67
N ARG A 605 -2.85 -35.92 10.95
CA ARG A 605 -1.58 -36.60 11.30
C ARG A 605 -0.39 -35.67 11.30
N THR A 606 -0.36 -34.74 10.35
CA THR A 606 0.76 -33.81 10.18
C THR A 606 0.76 -32.69 11.23
N ALA A 607 -0.36 -32.48 11.94
CA ALA A 607 -0.47 -31.53 13.04
C ALA A 607 -0.11 -32.12 14.42
N GLU A 608 -0.10 -33.45 14.55
CA GLU A 608 0.37 -34.16 15.74
C GLU A 608 1.90 -34.33 15.76
N GLN A 609 2.54 -34.17 14.59
CA GLN A 609 3.99 -34.22 14.36
C GLN A 609 4.59 -32.81 14.22
#